data_AF-A0A6L6EFT4-F1
#
_entry.id   AF-A0A6L6EFT4-F1
#
_cell.length_a   1.000
_cell.length_b   1.000
_cell.length_c   1.000
_cell.angle_alpha   90.00
_cell.angle_beta   90.00
_cell.angle_gamma   90.00
#
_symmetry.space_group_name_H-M   'P 1'
#
loop_
_entity.id
_entity.type
_entity.pdbx_description
1 polymer ?
#
loop_
_entity_poly.entity_id
_entity_poly.type
_entity_poly.pdbx_seq_one_letter_code
_entity_poly.pdbx_strand_id
1 'polypeptide(L)'
;PTRANSTGTSWLGTAGSGDVLSGLAGTYLAAGLDSREAGSMAAFIHGVAGQLLSKGEISPLRSRELADALPDAVAAIRGSRT
;
A
#
# COMPACT_ATOMS: atom_id res chain seq x y z
N PRO A 1 -18.52 -10.16 7.16
CA PRO A 1 -17.36 -10.34 8.07
C PRO A 1 -16.32 -9.24 7.84
N THR A 2 -15.66 -8.75 8.89
CA THR A 2 -14.62 -7.71 8.80
C THR A 2 -13.27 -8.31 8.37
N ARG A 3 -12.39 -7.47 7.80
CA ARG A 3 -10.98 -7.80 7.47
C ARG A 3 -10.08 -6.82 8.22
N ALA A 4 -8.93 -7.29 8.67
CA ALA A 4 -7.89 -6.47 9.27
C ALA A 4 -6.61 -6.60 8.44
N ASN A 5 -5.92 -5.48 8.21
CA ASN A 5 -4.61 -5.47 7.57
C ASN A 5 -3.52 -5.34 8.64
N SER A 6 -2.56 -6.26 8.64
CA SER A 6 -1.44 -6.27 9.58
C SER A 6 -0.18 -5.58 9.04
N THR A 7 -0.20 -5.07 7.80
CA THR A 7 0.91 -4.30 7.22
C THR A 7 0.77 -2.81 7.55
N GLY A 8 1.86 -2.08 7.37
CA GLY A 8 1.93 -0.64 7.61
C GLY A 8 3.01 -0.25 8.63
N THR A 9 3.06 1.05 8.89
CA THR A 9 4.05 1.76 9.71
C THR A 9 3.46 3.10 10.11
N SER A 10 3.90 3.68 11.24
CA SER A 10 3.43 5.00 11.69
C SER A 10 3.71 6.11 10.67
N TRP A 11 4.72 5.93 9.83
CA TRP A 11 5.09 6.90 8.79
C TRP A 11 4.06 7.05 7.66
N LEU A 12 3.08 6.14 7.56
CA LEU A 12 1.94 6.29 6.64
C LEU A 12 0.96 7.38 7.08
N GLY A 13 1.05 7.90 8.31
CA GLY A 13 0.28 9.04 8.82
C GLY A 13 0.69 10.39 8.21
N THR A 14 1.14 10.40 6.95
CA THR A 14 1.55 11.60 6.20
C THR A 14 0.41 12.11 5.32
N ALA A 15 0.40 13.42 5.03
CA ALA A 15 -0.59 13.99 4.14
C ALA A 15 -0.50 13.35 2.74
N GLY A 16 -1.65 12.97 2.18
CA GLY A 16 -1.76 12.37 0.85
C GLY A 16 -1.51 10.86 0.77
N SER A 17 -1.16 10.17 1.87
CA SER A 17 -1.10 8.69 1.84
C SER A 17 -2.46 8.06 1.55
N GLY A 18 -3.54 8.66 2.07
CA GLY A 18 -4.92 8.25 1.76
C GLY A 18 -5.27 8.40 0.28
N ASP A 19 -4.72 9.38 -0.43
CA ASP A 19 -4.91 9.55 -1.87
C ASP A 19 -4.22 8.42 -2.65
N VAL A 20 -3.02 8.01 -2.22
CA VAL A 20 -2.32 6.84 -2.78
C VAL A 20 -3.12 5.56 -2.56
N LEU A 21 -3.62 5.35 -1.34
CA LEU A 21 -4.44 4.18 -1.00
C LEU A 21 -5.73 4.14 -1.84
N SER A 22 -6.45 5.26 -1.93
CA SER A 22 -7.71 5.33 -2.68
C SER A 22 -7.50 5.21 -4.18
N GLY A 23 -6.42 5.77 -4.74
CA GLY A 23 -6.04 5.58 -6.14
C GLY A 23 -5.74 4.11 -6.47
N LEU A 24 -5.04 3.41 -5.57
CA LEU A 24 -4.77 1.98 -5.73
C LEU A 24 -6.06 1.14 -5.64
N ALA A 25 -6.94 1.44 -4.69
CA ALA A 25 -8.26 0.81 -4.60
C ALA A 25 -9.11 1.07 -5.86
N GLY A 26 -9.09 2.31 -6.36
CA GLY A 26 -9.76 2.70 -7.60
C GLY A 26 -9.24 1.95 -8.82
N THR A 27 -7.93 1.67 -8.88
CA THR A 27 -7.32 0.86 -9.94
C THR A 27 -7.86 -0.57 -9.94
N TYR A 28 -7.99 -1.19 -8.76
CA TYR A 28 -8.56 -2.54 -8.65
C TYR A 28 -10.06 -2.58 -8.95
N LEU A 29 -10.81 -1.58 -8.51
CA LEU A 29 -12.22 -1.43 -8.87
C LEU A 29 -12.40 -1.29 -10.39
N ALA A 30 -11.58 -0.46 -11.04
CA ALA A 30 -11.59 -0.29 -12.49
C ALA A 30 -11.19 -1.58 -13.24
N ALA A 31 -10.35 -2.42 -12.63
CA ALA A 31 -10.01 -3.75 -13.12
C ALA A 31 -11.09 -4.82 -12.88
N GLY A 32 -12.21 -4.47 -12.23
CA GLY A 32 -13.37 -5.34 -12.05
C GLY A 32 -13.40 -6.13 -10.74
N LEU A 33 -12.53 -5.83 -9.77
CA LEU A 33 -12.62 -6.42 -8.44
C LEU A 33 -13.82 -5.86 -7.68
N ASP A 34 -14.39 -6.66 -6.79
CA ASP A 34 -15.38 -6.15 -5.84
C ASP A 34 -14.72 -5.19 -4.83
N SER A 35 -15.53 -4.31 -4.24
CA SER A 35 -15.04 -3.25 -3.34
C SER A 35 -14.32 -3.78 -2.10
N ARG A 36 -14.72 -4.94 -1.58
CA ARG A 36 -14.10 -5.54 -0.40
C ARG A 36 -12.73 -6.10 -0.75
N GLU A 37 -12.58 -6.75 -1.90
CA GLU A 37 -11.30 -7.24 -2.41
C GLU A 37 -10.36 -6.11 -2.81
N ALA A 38 -10.85 -5.15 -3.60
CA ALA A 38 -10.08 -3.98 -4.04
C ALA A 38 -9.51 -3.20 -2.85
N GLY A 39 -10.34 -2.89 -1.84
CA GLY A 39 -9.89 -2.19 -0.64
C GLY A 39 -8.89 -3.02 0.19
N SER A 40 -9.09 -4.33 0.27
CA SER A 40 -8.18 -5.22 1.02
C SER A 40 -6.80 -5.32 0.37
N MET A 41 -6.75 -5.49 -0.96
CA MET A 41 -5.50 -5.57 -1.71
C MET A 41 -4.77 -4.24 -1.70
N ALA A 42 -5.50 -3.13 -1.90
CA ALA A 42 -4.92 -1.80 -1.85
C ALA A 42 -4.31 -1.50 -0.48
N ALA A 43 -5.03 -1.78 0.61
CA ALA A 43 -4.52 -1.58 1.97
C ALA A 43 -3.25 -2.40 2.24
N PHE A 44 -3.24 -3.67 1.82
CA PHE A 44 -2.10 -4.56 2.03
C PHE A 44 -0.85 -4.06 1.30
N ILE A 45 -0.96 -3.78 -0.01
CA ILE A 45 0.15 -3.29 -0.84
C ILE A 45 0.65 -1.92 -0.35
N HIS A 46 -0.27 -1.01 -0.03
CA HIS A 46 0.06 0.29 0.53
C HIS A 46 0.86 0.18 1.83
N GLY A 47 0.48 -0.73 2.72
CA GLY A 47 1.21 -0.98 3.96
C GLY A 47 2.59 -1.61 3.74
N VAL A 48 2.73 -2.53 2.77
CA VAL A 48 4.04 -3.10 2.38
C VAL A 48 4.95 -2.01 1.80
N ALA A 49 4.44 -1.15 0.92
CA ALA A 49 5.21 -0.03 0.36
C ALA A 49 5.73 0.91 1.46
N GLY A 50 4.89 1.25 2.44
CA GLY A 50 5.30 2.03 3.61
C GLY A 50 6.41 1.34 4.42
N GLN A 51 6.31 0.03 4.63
CA GLN A 51 7.34 -0.74 5.34
C GLN A 51 8.66 -0.81 4.57
N LEU A 52 8.63 -0.95 3.25
CA LEU A 52 9.84 -0.95 2.41
C LEU A 52 10.57 0.39 2.52
N LEU A 53 9.86 1.51 2.43
CA LEU A 53 10.45 2.83 2.55
C LEU A 53 10.96 3.13 3.97
N SER A 54 10.26 2.64 4.99
CA SER A 54 10.64 2.85 6.40
C SER A 54 11.89 2.06 6.84
N LYS A 55 12.33 1.06 6.06
CA LYS A 55 13.54 0.28 6.37
C LYS A 55 14.84 1.03 6.06
N GLY A 56 14.77 2.14 5.32
CA GLY A 56 15.95 2.93 4.93
C GLY A 56 16.37 3.98 5.94
N GLU A 57 15.43 4.77 6.47
CA GLU A 57 15.71 5.91 7.37
C GLU A 57 14.53 6.23 8.29
N ILE A 58 14.81 6.82 9.47
CA ILE A 58 13.81 7.44 10.34
C ILE A 58 13.43 8.80 9.73
N SER A 59 12.62 8.79 8.67
CA SER A 59 12.21 10.00 7.96
C SER A 59 10.72 9.97 7.61
N PRO A 60 10.01 11.11 7.68
CA PRO A 60 8.62 11.19 7.26
C PRO A 60 8.47 10.80 5.78
N LEU A 61 7.57 9.85 5.49
CA LEU A 61 7.28 9.48 4.12
C LEU A 61 6.57 10.62 3.40
N ARG A 62 6.92 10.87 2.13
CA ARG A 62 6.11 11.69 1.23
C ARG A 62 5.15 10.79 0.47
N SER A 63 3.92 11.25 0.24
CA SER A 63 2.91 10.51 -0.54
C SER A 63 3.40 10.14 -1.94
N ARG A 64 4.21 11.00 -2.57
CA ARG A 64 4.83 10.72 -3.87
C ARG A 64 5.78 9.53 -3.82
N GLU A 65 6.69 9.50 -2.86
CA GLU A 65 7.64 8.38 -2.69
C GLU A 65 6.90 7.07 -2.41
N LEU A 66 5.81 7.16 -1.64
CA LEU A 66 4.94 6.02 -1.38
C LEU A 66 4.26 5.49 -2.64
N ALA A 67 3.80 6.37 -3.53
CA ALA A 67 3.24 5.98 -4.83
C ALA A 67 4.30 5.34 -5.74
N ASP A 68 5.49 5.94 -5.79
CA ASP A 68 6.63 5.45 -6.58
C ASP A 68 7.12 4.06 -6.12
N ALA A 69 6.93 3.71 -4.84
CA ALA A 69 7.30 2.42 -4.25
C ALA A 69 6.24 1.30 -4.43
N LEU A 70 5.06 1.59 -4.99
CA LEU A 70 4.02 0.57 -5.19
C LEU A 70 4.47 -0.60 -6.10
N PRO A 71 5.19 -0.38 -7.22
CA PRO A 71 5.70 -1.47 -8.05
C PRO A 71 6.65 -2.40 -7.29
N ASP A 72 7.53 -1.84 -6.45
CA ASP A 72 8.46 -2.61 -5.62
C ASP A 72 7.73 -3.43 -4.57
N ALA A 73 6.68 -2.87 -3.95
CA ALA A 73 5.82 -3.62 -3.03
C ALA A 73 5.15 -4.80 -3.73
N VAL A 74 4.62 -4.61 -4.94
CA VAL A 74 4.03 -5.69 -5.74
C VAL A 74 5.08 -6.75 -6.10
N ALA A 75 6.29 -6.33 -6.51
CA ALA A 75 7.38 -7.23 -6.82
C ALA A 75 7.80 -8.06 -5.59
N ALA A 76 7.94 -7.43 -4.42
CA ALA A 76 8.25 -8.10 -3.16
C ALA A 76 7.18 -9.15 -2.80
N ILE A 77 5.90 -8.81 -2.93
CA ILE A 77 4.78 -9.73 -2.66
C ILE A 77 4.82 -10.93 -3.60
N ARG A 78 5.10 -10.71 -4.89
CA ARG A 78 5.22 -11.79 -5.89
C ARG A 78 6.45 -12.67 -5.65
N GLY A 79 7.57 -12.08 -5.22
CA GLY A 79 8.82 -12.78 -4.91
C GLY A 79 8.80 -13.57 -3.60
N SER A 80 7.90 -13.25 -2.67
CA SER A 80 7.75 -13.93 -1.37
C SER A 80 7.15 -15.35 -1.45
N ARG A 81 6.90 -15.87 -2.66
CA ARG A 81 6.46 -17.27 -2.88
C ARG A 81 7.68 -18.19 -3.03
N THR A 82 8.38 -18.43 -1.92
CA THR A 82 9.32 -19.54 -1.70
C THR A 82 9.15 -20.01 -0.27
#